data_AF-A0A0M6ZKS6-F1
#
_entry.id   AF-A0A0M6ZKS6-F1
#
_cell.length_a   1.000
_cell.length_b   1.000
_cell.length_c   1.000
_cell.angle_alpha   90.00
_cell.angle_beta   90.00
_cell.angle_gamma   90.00
#
_symmetry.space_group_name_H-M   'P 1'
#
loop_
_entity.id
_entity.type
_entity.pdbx_description
1 polymer ?
#
loop_
_entity_poly.entity_id
_entity_poly.type
_entity_poly.pdbx_seq_one_letter_code
_entity_poly.pdbx_strand_id
1 'polypeptide(L)'
;MVEDACREYKLRDLEAVYLRELLVNDDLIGHLSATDFLPYAGACRAVTNRIPASRTQVLAGLISAGISDAISNDDALLRIWQLDASLQLQEIRPTIAVTRGNARDWSIIAPASLAGVLSEKRLDALPNETGGALLGLVDIERKRVDILDALPAPKDSRGQPYEFIRGTRGLFRAVDAAIDQTGGLARYIGEWHSHPIGASVQPSATDLAQLAELSLILRADGVPAITLIVGDDGIGINLAEYPRPEEPA
;
A
#
# COMPACT_ATOMS: atom_id res chain seq x y z
N MET A 1 -9.50 -14.03 5.85
CA MET A 1 -8.43 -13.50 6.73
C MET A 1 -8.72 -14.00 8.13
N VAL A 2 -7.73 -14.60 8.79
CA VAL A 2 -7.82 -15.10 10.16
C VAL A 2 -6.54 -14.69 10.87
N GLU A 3 -6.67 -14.08 12.05
CA GLU A 3 -5.52 -13.73 12.91
C GLU A 3 -4.92 -15.00 13.51
N ASP A 4 -3.64 -14.96 13.84
CA ASP A 4 -3.03 -16.00 14.66
C ASP A 4 -3.60 -15.98 16.09
N ALA A 5 -3.48 -17.10 16.81
CA ALA A 5 -3.99 -17.24 18.18
C ALA A 5 -3.38 -16.20 19.16
N CYS A 6 -2.12 -15.80 18.92
CA CYS A 6 -1.42 -14.79 19.73
C CYS A 6 -1.75 -13.35 19.30
N ARG A 7 -2.46 -13.15 18.18
CA ARG A 7 -2.74 -11.85 17.54
C ARG A 7 -1.48 -11.04 17.25
N GLU A 8 -0.39 -11.73 16.92
CA GLU A 8 0.83 -11.10 16.41
C GLU A 8 0.59 -10.48 15.03
N TYR A 9 -0.22 -11.13 14.20
CA TYR A 9 -0.70 -10.64 12.90
C TYR A 9 -2.20 -10.36 12.99
N LYS A 10 -2.52 -9.07 13.11
CA LYS A 10 -3.90 -8.60 13.21
C LYS A 10 -4.54 -8.54 11.83
N LEU A 11 -5.88 -8.50 11.78
CA LEU A 11 -6.63 -8.41 10.52
C LEU A 11 -6.18 -7.24 9.64
N ARG A 12 -5.78 -6.11 10.23
CA ARG A 12 -5.25 -4.96 9.49
C ARG A 12 -3.89 -5.21 8.84
N ASP A 13 -3.05 -6.02 9.47
CA ASP A 13 -1.78 -6.42 8.87
C ASP A 13 -2.03 -7.35 7.68
N LEU A 14 -3.01 -8.26 7.81
CA LEU A 14 -3.45 -9.12 6.71
C LEU A 14 -4.11 -8.33 5.57
N GLU A 15 -4.88 -7.30 5.89
CA GLU A 15 -5.46 -6.38 4.92
C GLU A 15 -4.38 -5.62 4.13
N ALA A 16 -3.33 -5.15 4.80
CA ALA A 16 -2.20 -4.51 4.13
C ALA A 16 -1.49 -5.47 3.16
N VAL A 17 -1.29 -6.74 3.56
CA VAL A 17 -0.75 -7.77 2.66
C VAL A 17 -1.71 -8.04 1.49
N TYR A 18 -3.01 -8.16 1.75
CA TYR A 18 -4.03 -8.36 0.72
C TYR A 18 -4.04 -7.24 -0.31
N LEU A 19 -4.04 -5.97 0.12
CA LEU A 19 -4.03 -4.83 -0.79
C LEU A 19 -2.72 -4.73 -1.58
N ARG A 20 -1.58 -5.10 -0.97
CA ARG A 20 -0.32 -5.22 -1.72
C ARG A 20 -0.43 -6.27 -2.82
N GLU A 21 -0.98 -7.45 -2.52
CA GLU A 21 -1.20 -8.49 -3.54
C GLU A 21 -2.07 -7.99 -4.67
N LEU A 22 -3.12 -7.22 -4.38
CA LEU A 22 -3.92 -6.59 -5.43
C LEU A 22 -3.06 -5.70 -6.33
N LEU A 23 -2.07 -4.97 -5.81
CA LEU A 23 -1.22 -4.05 -6.58
C LEU A 23 -0.12 -4.75 -7.38
N VAL A 24 0.41 -5.88 -6.90
CA VAL A 24 1.63 -6.49 -7.48
C VAL A 24 1.40 -7.84 -8.16
N ASN A 25 0.24 -8.48 -7.95
CA ASN A 25 -0.05 -9.79 -8.50
C ASN A 25 -0.96 -9.69 -9.73
N ASP A 26 -0.43 -10.03 -10.90
CA ASP A 26 -1.15 -9.95 -12.17
C ASP A 26 -2.41 -10.84 -12.22
N ASP A 27 -2.44 -11.93 -11.44
CA ASP A 27 -3.60 -12.81 -11.33
C ASP A 27 -4.81 -12.12 -10.67
N LEU A 28 -4.57 -11.03 -9.91
CA LEU A 28 -5.58 -10.26 -9.21
C LEU A 28 -5.98 -8.97 -9.95
N ILE A 29 -5.55 -8.79 -11.20
CA ILE A 29 -5.97 -7.66 -12.01
C ILE A 29 -7.50 -7.68 -12.16
N GLY A 30 -8.13 -6.58 -11.74
CA GLY A 30 -9.58 -6.44 -11.78
C GLY A 30 -10.33 -7.28 -10.74
N HIS A 31 -9.64 -7.82 -9.73
CA HIS A 31 -10.26 -8.61 -8.66
C HIS A 31 -11.39 -7.87 -7.94
N LEU A 32 -11.23 -6.57 -7.71
CA LEU A 32 -12.26 -5.69 -7.12
C LEU A 32 -13.10 -4.93 -8.16
N SER A 33 -12.85 -5.14 -9.45
CA SER A 33 -13.57 -4.42 -10.50
C SER A 33 -14.98 -4.95 -10.66
N ALA A 34 -15.94 -4.02 -10.57
CA ALA A 34 -17.31 -4.28 -10.94
C ALA A 34 -17.47 -4.34 -12.46
N THR A 35 -18.18 -5.37 -12.96
CA THR A 35 -18.31 -5.64 -14.40
C THR A 35 -19.73 -5.48 -14.96
N ASP A 36 -20.77 -5.43 -14.12
CA ASP A 36 -22.18 -5.37 -14.57
C ASP A 36 -22.98 -4.32 -13.79
N PHE A 37 -22.77 -3.05 -14.14
CA PHE A 37 -23.44 -1.91 -13.52
C PHE A 37 -24.89 -1.75 -14.00
N LEU A 38 -25.82 -1.70 -13.04
CA LEU A 38 -27.26 -1.51 -13.26
C LEU A 38 -27.71 -0.19 -12.63
N PRO A 39 -28.25 0.76 -13.41
CA PRO A 39 -28.99 1.90 -12.88
C PRO A 39 -30.28 1.41 -12.20
N TYR A 40 -30.49 1.74 -10.93
CA TYR A 40 -31.70 1.34 -10.20
C TYR A 40 -32.65 2.52 -9.91
N ALA A 41 -32.22 3.76 -10.18
CA ALA A 41 -33.06 4.96 -10.11
C ALA A 41 -32.55 6.07 -11.06
N GLY A 42 -33.32 7.15 -11.22
CA GLY A 42 -33.01 8.27 -12.12
C GLY A 42 -31.97 9.28 -11.61
N ALA A 43 -31.27 8.99 -10.50
CA ALA A 43 -30.24 9.87 -9.95
C ALA A 43 -28.85 9.49 -10.47
N CYS A 44 -27.97 10.47 -10.68
CA CYS A 44 -26.61 10.26 -11.24
C CYS A 44 -25.69 9.33 -10.43
N ARG A 45 -26.08 8.91 -9.21
CA ARG A 45 -25.34 7.97 -8.35
C ARG A 45 -26.11 6.69 -8.03
N ALA A 46 -27.27 6.46 -8.64
CA ALA A 46 -28.09 5.29 -8.39
C ALA A 46 -27.68 4.11 -9.28
N VAL A 47 -26.43 3.66 -9.13
CA VAL A 47 -25.85 2.54 -9.88
C VAL A 47 -25.44 1.46 -8.88
N THR A 48 -25.85 0.22 -9.14
CA THR A 48 -25.44 -0.99 -8.40
C THR A 48 -24.79 -1.98 -9.35
N ASN A 49 -24.30 -3.12 -8.85
CA ASN A 49 -23.81 -4.20 -9.69
C ASN A 49 -24.67 -5.46 -9.59
N ARG A 50 -24.79 -6.19 -10.70
CA ARG A 50 -25.39 -7.52 -10.70
C ARG A 50 -24.33 -8.54 -10.29
N ILE A 51 -24.64 -9.29 -9.23
CA ILE A 51 -23.80 -10.39 -8.75
C ILE A 51 -24.50 -11.70 -9.09
N PRO A 52 -23.92 -12.58 -9.92
CA PRO A 52 -24.51 -13.87 -10.22
C PRO A 52 -24.69 -14.73 -8.96
N ALA A 53 -25.90 -15.25 -8.74
CA ALA A 53 -26.22 -16.06 -7.57
C ALA A 53 -25.34 -17.32 -7.48
N SER A 54 -25.02 -17.94 -8.62
CA SER A 54 -24.13 -19.12 -8.69
C SER A 54 -22.72 -18.82 -8.18
N ARG A 55 -22.12 -17.69 -8.58
CA ARG A 55 -20.79 -17.26 -8.09
C ARG A 55 -20.82 -17.02 -6.58
N THR A 56 -21.87 -16.35 -6.10
CA THR A 56 -22.05 -16.08 -4.67
C THR A 56 -22.11 -17.38 -3.87
N GLN A 57 -22.86 -18.38 -4.33
CA GLN A 57 -22.99 -19.67 -3.66
C GLN A 57 -21.65 -20.43 -3.60
N VAL A 58 -20.89 -20.47 -4.71
CA VAL A 58 -19.59 -21.15 -4.75
C VAL A 58 -18.59 -20.48 -3.79
N LEU A 59 -18.45 -19.16 -3.87
CA LEU A 59 -17.52 -18.41 -3.01
C LEU A 59 -17.94 -18.47 -1.53
N ALA A 60 -19.25 -18.42 -1.22
CA ALA A 60 -19.74 -18.59 0.14
C ALA A 60 -19.42 -19.99 0.70
N GLY A 61 -19.57 -21.04 -0.12
CA GLY A 61 -19.16 -22.40 0.25
C GLY A 61 -17.66 -22.50 0.56
N LEU A 62 -16.82 -21.90 -0.28
CA LEU A 62 -15.36 -21.84 -0.07
C LEU A 62 -14.99 -21.07 1.20
N ILE A 63 -15.60 -19.92 1.45
CA ILE A 63 -15.39 -19.15 2.68
C ILE A 63 -15.81 -19.97 3.90
N SER A 64 -16.98 -20.63 3.87
CA SER A 64 -17.45 -21.44 4.99
C SER A 64 -16.52 -22.61 5.29
N ALA A 65 -16.04 -23.31 4.26
CA ALA A 65 -15.06 -24.39 4.40
C ALA A 65 -13.71 -23.85 4.91
N GLY A 66 -13.24 -22.74 4.33
CA GLY A 66 -11.98 -22.10 4.70
C GLY A 66 -11.95 -21.57 6.12
N ILE A 67 -13.05 -21.01 6.63
CA ILE A 67 -13.16 -20.59 8.03
C ILE A 67 -13.12 -21.82 8.95
N SER A 68 -13.83 -22.89 8.61
CA SER A 68 -13.85 -24.12 9.41
C SER A 68 -12.46 -24.76 9.51
N ASP A 69 -11.73 -24.79 8.40
CA ASP A 69 -10.33 -25.23 8.31
C ASP A 69 -9.41 -24.33 9.14
N ALA A 70 -9.53 -23.00 8.98
CA ALA A 70 -8.67 -22.03 9.65
C ALA A 70 -8.81 -22.02 11.17
N ILE A 71 -10.02 -22.24 11.72
CA ILE A 71 -10.24 -22.29 13.17
C ILE A 71 -9.50 -23.47 13.84
N SER A 72 -9.12 -24.49 13.07
CA SER A 72 -8.37 -25.64 13.57
C SER A 72 -6.85 -25.40 13.63
N ASN A 73 -6.38 -24.21 13.21
CA ASN A 73 -4.98 -23.82 13.23
C ASN A 73 -4.82 -22.49 14.01
N ASP A 74 -3.70 -22.36 14.72
CA ASP A 74 -3.31 -21.16 15.47
C ASP A 74 -2.55 -20.14 14.61
N ASP A 75 -2.17 -20.49 13.38
CA ASP A 75 -1.45 -19.60 12.46
C ASP A 75 -2.36 -18.56 11.79
N ALA A 76 -1.81 -17.37 11.53
CA ALA A 76 -2.47 -16.35 10.71
C ALA A 76 -2.65 -16.84 9.27
N LEU A 77 -3.79 -16.52 8.66
CA LEU A 77 -4.16 -16.99 7.34
C LEU A 77 -4.77 -15.92 6.44
N LEU A 78 -4.20 -15.78 5.24
CA LEU A 78 -4.76 -15.03 4.12
C LEU A 78 -4.93 -15.99 2.94
N ARG A 79 -6.19 -16.15 2.50
CA ARG A 79 -6.56 -16.89 1.29
C ARG A 79 -7.46 -15.99 0.45
N ILE A 80 -7.17 -15.92 -0.84
CA ILE A 80 -7.94 -15.15 -1.81
C ILE A 80 -8.48 -16.14 -2.83
N TRP A 81 -9.81 -16.15 -3.01
CA TRP A 81 -10.47 -16.98 -4.02
C TRP A 81 -11.06 -16.11 -5.11
N GLN A 82 -10.86 -16.52 -6.36
CA GLN A 82 -11.41 -15.85 -7.52
C GLN A 82 -12.01 -16.89 -8.48
N LEU A 83 -13.12 -16.52 -9.10
CA LEU A 83 -13.75 -17.30 -10.16
C LEU A 83 -13.61 -16.55 -11.48
N ASP A 84 -13.03 -17.19 -12.49
CA ASP A 84 -12.97 -16.63 -13.84
C ASP A 84 -14.35 -16.64 -14.53
N ALA A 85 -14.43 -16.17 -15.77
CA ALA A 85 -15.67 -16.17 -16.56
C ALA A 85 -16.28 -17.58 -16.75
N SER A 86 -15.45 -18.61 -16.75
CA SER A 86 -15.78 -20.02 -16.94
C SER A 86 -16.06 -20.78 -15.64
N LEU A 87 -16.12 -20.08 -14.49
CA LEU A 87 -16.25 -20.63 -13.15
C LEU A 87 -15.08 -21.53 -12.72
N GLN A 88 -13.90 -21.37 -13.33
CA GLN A 88 -12.67 -21.97 -12.81
C GLN A 88 -12.25 -21.23 -11.55
N LEU A 89 -11.91 -22.02 -10.52
CA LEU A 89 -11.44 -21.51 -9.24
C LEU A 89 -9.94 -21.30 -9.26
N GLN A 90 -9.52 -20.10 -8.90
CA GLN A 90 -8.15 -19.78 -8.54
C GLN A 90 -8.09 -19.48 -7.04
N GLU A 91 -7.10 -20.06 -6.37
CA GLU A 91 -6.78 -19.76 -4.98
C GLU A 91 -5.36 -19.21 -4.89
N ILE A 92 -5.23 -18.05 -4.25
CA ILE A 92 -3.95 -17.41 -3.97
C ILE A 92 -3.74 -17.42 -2.45
N ARG A 93 -2.53 -17.81 -2.04
CA ARG A 93 -2.10 -17.91 -0.65
C ARG A 93 -0.87 -17.03 -0.41
N PRO A 94 -1.07 -15.73 -0.16
CA PRO A 94 0.05 -14.82 0.08
C PRO A 94 0.81 -15.21 1.35
N THR A 95 2.13 -15.02 1.33
CA THR A 95 2.94 -15.17 2.54
C THR A 95 2.68 -13.98 3.47
N ILE A 96 2.27 -14.28 4.70
CA ILE A 96 2.05 -13.26 5.72
C ILE A 96 3.38 -12.96 6.40
N ALA A 97 3.97 -11.82 6.06
CA ALA A 97 5.14 -11.29 6.71
C ALA A 97 5.08 -9.77 6.67
N VAL A 98 5.19 -9.12 7.83
CA VAL A 98 5.17 -7.66 7.94
C VAL A 98 6.34 -7.18 8.77
N THR A 99 6.88 -6.02 8.42
CA THR A 99 7.80 -5.25 9.24
C THR A 99 7.01 -4.19 10.00
N ARG A 100 7.43 -3.92 11.23
CA ARG A 100 6.82 -2.91 12.10
C ARG A 100 7.89 -1.92 12.52
N GLY A 101 7.56 -0.64 12.44
CA GLY A 101 8.39 0.45 12.91
C GLY A 101 7.53 1.54 13.53
N ASN A 102 8.19 2.54 14.10
CA ASN A 102 7.52 3.74 14.57
C ASN A 102 8.24 4.96 14.00
N ALA A 103 7.47 5.98 13.63
CA ALA A 103 7.99 7.29 13.28
C ALA A 103 7.21 8.33 14.08
N ARG A 104 7.91 9.03 14.99
CA ARG A 104 7.26 9.82 16.05
C ARG A 104 6.32 8.94 16.88
N ASP A 105 5.05 9.31 16.97
CA ASP A 105 3.97 8.61 17.67
C ASP A 105 3.08 7.77 16.73
N TRP A 106 3.49 7.60 15.47
CA TRP A 106 2.81 6.75 14.50
C TRP A 106 3.43 5.37 14.42
N SER A 107 2.58 4.35 14.39
CA SER A 107 2.97 2.99 14.03
C SER A 107 2.97 2.83 12.52
N ILE A 108 4.09 2.37 11.97
CA ILE A 108 4.28 2.11 10.56
C ILE A 108 4.37 0.60 10.35
N ILE A 109 3.56 0.07 9.45
CA ILE A 109 3.56 -1.33 9.06
C ILE A 109 3.79 -1.40 7.56
N ALA A 110 4.58 -2.36 7.11
CA ALA A 110 4.76 -2.65 5.70
C ALA A 110 4.89 -4.16 5.48
N PRO A 111 4.44 -4.71 4.33
CA PRO A 111 4.76 -6.07 3.97
C PRO A 111 6.27 -6.26 3.86
N ALA A 112 6.80 -7.36 4.43
CA ALA A 112 8.25 -7.59 4.50
C ALA A 112 8.91 -7.67 3.11
N SER A 113 8.15 -8.09 2.09
CA SER A 113 8.60 -8.14 0.70
C SER A 113 8.91 -6.77 0.10
N LEU A 114 8.33 -5.69 0.62
CA LEU A 114 8.58 -4.33 0.13
C LEU A 114 10.05 -3.93 0.29
N ALA A 115 10.70 -4.36 1.39
CA ALA A 115 12.10 -4.02 1.63
C ALA A 115 13.04 -4.62 0.57
N GLY A 116 12.79 -5.86 0.16
CA GLY A 116 13.53 -6.52 -0.92
C GLY A 116 13.35 -5.79 -2.25
N VAL A 117 12.10 -5.48 -2.60
CA VAL A 117 11.76 -4.75 -3.85
C VAL A 117 12.43 -3.39 -3.90
N LEU A 118 12.45 -2.64 -2.80
CA LEU A 118 13.10 -1.33 -2.72
C LEU A 118 14.62 -1.43 -2.80
N SER A 119 15.21 -2.45 -2.18
CA SER A 119 16.64 -2.74 -2.27
C SER A 119 17.06 -3.06 -3.71
N GLU A 120 16.29 -3.89 -4.42
CA GLU A 120 16.52 -4.20 -5.83
C GLU A 120 16.45 -2.94 -6.70
N LYS A 121 15.41 -2.11 -6.53
CA LYS A 121 15.29 -0.84 -7.27
C LYS A 121 16.47 0.10 -7.01
N ARG A 122 16.98 0.14 -5.78
CA ARG A 122 18.20 0.90 -5.45
C ARG A 122 19.39 0.36 -6.22
N LEU A 123 19.65 -0.95 -6.12
CA LEU A 123 20.79 -1.60 -6.78
C LEU A 123 20.81 -1.37 -8.29
N ASP A 124 19.65 -1.40 -8.94
CA ASP A 124 19.50 -1.15 -10.37
C ASP A 124 19.83 0.30 -10.78
N ALA A 125 19.69 1.26 -9.86
CA ALA A 125 19.91 2.68 -10.12
C ALA A 125 21.32 3.18 -9.76
N LEU A 126 22.07 2.41 -8.96
CA LEU A 126 23.41 2.79 -8.53
C LEU A 126 24.33 3.10 -9.74
N PRO A 127 25.21 4.11 -9.65
CA PRO A 127 25.54 4.90 -8.46
C PRO A 127 24.59 6.10 -8.20
N ASN A 128 23.54 6.27 -9.00
CA ASN A 128 22.61 7.39 -8.86
C ASN A 128 21.50 7.08 -7.85
N GLU A 129 20.92 8.13 -7.31
CA GLU A 129 19.68 8.03 -6.54
C GLU A 129 18.48 7.79 -7.47
N THR A 130 17.50 7.03 -6.97
CA THR A 130 16.19 6.84 -7.59
C THR A 130 15.11 7.00 -6.52
N GLY A 131 13.85 6.96 -6.91
CA GLY A 131 12.74 7.09 -5.96
C GLY A 131 11.38 7.06 -6.64
N GLY A 132 10.34 7.45 -5.92
CA GLY A 132 8.99 7.45 -6.43
C GLY A 132 7.94 7.71 -5.37
N ALA A 133 6.69 7.43 -5.70
CA ALA A 133 5.56 7.62 -4.79
C ALA A 133 5.33 6.38 -3.92
N LEU A 134 4.91 6.61 -2.68
CA LEU A 134 4.44 5.58 -1.76
C LEU A 134 2.92 5.50 -1.78
N LEU A 135 2.43 4.27 -1.82
CA LEU A 135 1.02 3.92 -1.72
C LEU A 135 0.74 3.26 -0.37
N GLY A 136 -0.35 3.62 0.27
CA GLY A 136 -0.65 3.11 1.60
C GLY A 136 -2.06 3.36 2.12
N LEU A 137 -2.27 2.95 3.37
CA LEU A 137 -3.43 3.28 4.19
C LEU A 137 -3.00 4.19 5.34
N VAL A 138 -3.90 5.07 5.78
CA VAL A 138 -3.69 5.94 6.94
C VAL A 138 -4.92 5.88 7.84
N ASP A 139 -4.73 5.44 9.08
CA ASP A 139 -5.72 5.57 10.16
C ASP A 139 -5.24 6.65 11.13
N ILE A 140 -5.88 7.81 11.04
CA ILE A 140 -5.54 9.01 11.82
C ILE A 140 -5.88 8.83 13.30
N GLU A 141 -7.00 8.17 13.61
CA GLU A 141 -7.44 7.98 15.01
C GLU A 141 -6.48 7.06 15.76
N ARG A 142 -5.95 6.03 15.08
CA ARG A 142 -5.01 5.07 15.67
C ARG A 142 -3.55 5.45 15.47
N LYS A 143 -3.27 6.56 14.78
CA LYS A 143 -1.91 6.95 14.35
C LYS A 143 -1.17 5.78 13.72
N ARG A 144 -1.80 5.16 12.72
CA ARG A 144 -1.26 4.01 11.99
C ARG A 144 -1.14 4.31 10.51
N VAL A 145 -0.01 3.93 9.93
CA VAL A 145 0.19 3.92 8.47
C VAL A 145 0.61 2.53 8.03
N ASP A 146 -0.07 2.02 7.01
CA ASP A 146 0.30 0.80 6.31
C ASP A 146 0.88 1.17 4.94
N ILE A 147 2.18 0.98 4.74
CA ILE A 147 2.83 1.17 3.44
C ILE A 147 2.58 -0.10 2.62
N LEU A 148 1.83 0.02 1.53
CA LEU A 148 1.43 -1.11 0.70
C LEU A 148 2.45 -1.39 -0.39
N ASP A 149 2.85 -0.35 -1.14
CA ASP A 149 3.80 -0.48 -2.24
C ASP A 149 4.51 0.85 -2.58
N ALA A 150 5.56 0.74 -3.39
CA ALA A 150 6.40 1.85 -3.83
C ALA A 150 6.49 1.88 -5.35
N LEU A 151 5.90 2.91 -5.96
CA LEU A 151 5.93 3.10 -7.41
C LEU A 151 7.36 3.44 -7.87
N PRO A 152 7.78 2.98 -9.06
CA PRO A 152 9.08 3.33 -9.63
C PRO A 152 9.17 4.82 -9.99
N ALA A 153 10.38 5.30 -10.23
CA ALA A 153 10.62 6.66 -10.70
C ALA A 153 9.86 6.92 -12.01
N PRO A 154 9.09 8.01 -12.11
CA PRO A 154 8.55 8.47 -13.39
C PRO A 154 9.66 8.63 -14.43
N LYS A 155 9.37 8.36 -15.70
CA LYS A 155 10.39 8.32 -16.78
C LYS A 155 11.11 9.65 -17.02
N ASP A 156 10.52 10.76 -16.59
CA ASP A 156 11.08 12.12 -16.66
C ASP A 156 11.84 12.52 -15.39
N SER A 157 12.01 11.61 -14.43
CA SER A 157 12.83 11.83 -13.24
C SER A 157 14.31 11.93 -13.59
N ARG A 158 15.07 12.64 -12.75
CA ARG A 158 16.52 12.78 -12.89
C ARG A 158 17.18 12.25 -11.63
N GLY A 159 17.88 11.13 -11.77
CA GLY A 159 18.75 10.59 -10.73
C GLY A 159 20.19 11.05 -10.92
N GLN A 160 20.79 11.57 -9.86
CA GLN A 160 22.21 11.88 -9.75
C GLN A 160 22.75 11.24 -8.46
N PRO A 161 24.07 11.14 -8.26
CA PRO A 161 24.63 10.46 -7.08
C PRO A 161 24.26 11.06 -5.72
N TYR A 162 23.87 12.35 -5.66
CA TYR A 162 23.54 13.05 -4.41
C TYR A 162 22.28 13.90 -4.53
N GLU A 163 21.47 13.64 -5.56
CA GLU A 163 20.23 14.37 -5.82
C GLU A 163 19.30 13.51 -6.68
N PHE A 164 18.08 13.33 -6.21
CA PHE A 164 16.99 12.79 -7.01
C PHE A 164 15.89 13.85 -7.20
N ILE A 165 15.56 14.14 -8.46
CA ILE A 165 14.43 14.99 -8.82
C ILE A 165 13.35 14.11 -9.44
N ARG A 166 12.26 13.90 -8.71
CA ARG A 166 11.13 13.09 -9.18
C ARG A 166 10.37 13.80 -10.31
N GLY A 167 10.26 13.12 -11.44
CA GLY A 167 9.41 13.53 -12.55
C GLY A 167 7.93 13.37 -12.22
N THR A 168 7.04 13.80 -13.11
CA THR A 168 5.58 13.72 -12.88
C THR A 168 4.86 12.96 -13.99
N ARG A 169 5.56 12.60 -15.08
CA ARG A 169 4.95 12.01 -16.26
C ARG A 169 4.34 10.65 -15.94
N GLY A 170 3.02 10.59 -16.04
CA GLY A 170 2.25 9.37 -15.80
C GLY A 170 2.03 9.04 -14.32
N LEU A 171 2.59 9.82 -13.39
CA LEU A 171 2.48 9.54 -11.96
C LEU A 171 1.03 9.58 -11.49
N PHE A 172 0.28 10.62 -11.86
CA PHE A 172 -1.13 10.73 -11.51
C PHE A 172 -1.92 9.48 -11.94
N ARG A 173 -1.71 9.02 -13.18
CA ARG A 173 -2.38 7.82 -13.70
C ARG A 173 -1.97 6.54 -12.98
N ALA A 174 -0.71 6.42 -12.59
CA ALA A 174 -0.22 5.27 -11.85
C ALA A 174 -0.82 5.21 -10.43
N VAL A 175 -0.93 6.37 -9.76
CA VAL A 175 -1.60 6.46 -8.45
C VAL A 175 -3.09 6.17 -8.59
N ASP A 176 -3.76 6.78 -9.58
CA ASP A 176 -5.19 6.58 -9.84
C ASP A 176 -5.52 5.11 -10.15
N ALA A 177 -4.70 4.44 -10.97
CA ALA A 177 -4.84 3.00 -11.24
C ALA A 177 -4.69 2.15 -9.97
N ALA A 178 -3.75 2.49 -9.08
CA ALA A 178 -3.58 1.79 -7.81
C ALA A 178 -4.77 2.01 -6.85
N ILE A 179 -5.33 3.21 -6.84
CA ILE A 179 -6.56 3.53 -6.10
C ILE A 179 -7.70 2.64 -6.64
N ASP A 180 -7.91 2.61 -7.95
CA ASP A 180 -8.96 1.80 -8.59
C ASP A 180 -8.78 0.29 -8.33
N GLN A 181 -7.56 -0.22 -8.48
CA GLN A 181 -7.22 -1.65 -8.28
C GLN A 181 -7.48 -2.11 -6.84
N THR A 182 -7.38 -1.20 -5.87
CA THR A 182 -7.67 -1.46 -4.45
C THR A 182 -9.08 -1.05 -4.04
N GLY A 183 -9.97 -0.77 -4.99
CA GLY A 183 -11.36 -0.40 -4.71
C GLY A 183 -11.50 0.93 -3.96
N GLY A 184 -10.54 1.85 -4.14
CA GLY A 184 -10.50 3.15 -3.47
C GLY A 184 -9.85 3.16 -2.09
N LEU A 185 -9.27 2.03 -1.64
CA LEU A 185 -8.71 1.91 -0.29
C LEU A 185 -7.29 2.47 -0.19
N ALA A 186 -6.41 2.16 -1.15
CA ALA A 186 -5.07 2.71 -1.15
C ALA A 186 -5.09 4.19 -1.52
N ARG A 187 -4.07 4.93 -1.07
CA ARG A 187 -3.85 6.33 -1.45
C ARG A 187 -2.37 6.64 -1.54
N TYR A 188 -2.05 7.78 -2.15
CA TYR A 188 -0.72 8.39 -2.02
C TYR A 188 -0.50 8.82 -0.56
N ILE A 189 0.60 8.37 0.04
CA ILE A 189 0.95 8.64 1.45
C ILE A 189 2.31 9.32 1.62
N GLY A 190 3.07 9.46 0.54
CA GLY A 190 4.39 10.08 0.61
C GLY A 190 5.31 9.69 -0.53
N GLU A 191 6.60 9.86 -0.30
CA GLU A 191 7.63 9.57 -1.29
C GLU A 191 8.68 8.61 -0.74
N TRP A 192 9.36 7.91 -1.63
CA TRP A 192 10.56 7.16 -1.29
C TRP A 192 11.70 7.57 -2.21
N HIS A 193 12.93 7.42 -1.72
CA HIS A 193 14.12 7.52 -2.54
C HIS A 193 15.24 6.64 -1.99
N SER A 194 16.26 6.40 -2.79
CA SER A 194 17.45 5.67 -2.40
C SER A 194 18.64 6.62 -2.28
N HIS A 195 19.51 6.39 -1.30
CA HIS A 195 20.81 7.04 -1.22
C HIS A 195 21.89 6.22 -1.95
N PRO A 196 22.99 6.85 -2.42
CA PRO A 196 24.08 6.18 -3.15
C PRO A 196 24.86 5.18 -2.28
N ILE A 197 25.86 4.52 -2.87
CA ILE A 197 26.79 3.63 -2.17
C ILE A 197 27.51 4.39 -1.04
N GLY A 198 27.59 3.77 0.14
CA GLY A 198 28.28 4.30 1.32
C GLY A 198 27.42 5.26 2.17
N ALA A 199 26.17 5.49 1.79
CA ALA A 199 25.27 6.38 2.51
C ALA A 199 24.26 5.61 3.37
N SER A 200 24.00 6.14 4.57
CA SER A 200 23.00 5.65 5.52
C SER A 200 21.58 6.09 5.15
N VAL A 201 20.57 5.50 5.77
CA VAL A 201 19.15 5.90 5.62
C VAL A 201 18.77 7.21 6.33
N GLN A 202 19.73 7.92 6.94
CA GLN A 202 19.46 9.17 7.65
C GLN A 202 19.15 10.30 6.66
N PRO A 203 18.06 11.04 6.86
CA PRO A 203 17.68 12.12 5.96
C PRO A 203 18.70 13.26 6.01
N SER A 204 19.06 13.78 4.83
CA SER A 204 19.82 15.01 4.69
C SER A 204 18.96 16.24 5.07
N ALA A 205 19.59 17.42 5.17
CA ALA A 205 18.86 18.66 5.37
C ALA A 205 17.85 18.94 4.24
N THR A 206 18.19 18.54 3.01
CA THR A 206 17.30 18.66 1.85
C THR A 206 16.09 17.73 2.00
N ASP A 207 16.31 16.48 2.42
CA ASP A 207 15.24 15.50 2.60
C ASP A 207 14.25 15.95 3.69
N LEU A 208 14.75 16.52 4.78
CA LEU A 208 13.93 17.08 5.85
C LEU A 208 13.11 18.29 5.37
N ALA A 209 13.69 19.15 4.52
CA ALA A 209 12.97 20.28 3.94
C ALA A 209 11.86 19.81 2.98
N GLN A 210 12.14 18.82 2.14
CA GLN A 210 11.15 18.21 1.24
C GLN A 210 10.02 17.53 2.02
N LEU A 211 10.35 16.80 3.09
CA LEU A 211 9.35 16.19 3.96
C LEU A 211 8.44 17.24 4.62
N ALA A 212 9.00 18.38 5.03
CA ALA A 212 8.22 19.49 5.58
C ALA A 212 7.28 20.10 4.53
N GLU A 213 7.76 20.31 3.30
CA GLU A 213 6.92 20.78 2.18
C GLU A 213 5.79 19.79 1.86
N LEU A 214 6.11 18.49 1.81
CA LEU A 214 5.13 17.45 1.56
C LEU A 214 4.04 17.41 2.65
N SER A 215 4.41 17.64 3.91
CA SER A 215 3.45 17.73 5.02
C SER A 215 2.47 18.91 4.85
N LEU A 216 2.90 20.01 4.24
CA LEU A 216 2.03 21.16 3.94
C LEU A 216 1.03 20.86 2.83
N ILE A 217 1.38 19.99 1.88
CA ILE A 217 0.49 19.55 0.81
C ILE A 217 -0.55 18.58 1.37
N LEU A 218 -0.10 17.56 2.11
CA LEU A 218 -0.95 16.50 2.64
C LEU A 218 -1.83 16.94 3.82
N ARG A 219 -1.55 18.10 4.43
CA ARG A 219 -2.41 18.66 5.49
C ARG A 219 -3.85 18.86 5.06
N ALA A 220 -4.10 19.15 3.78
CA ALA A 220 -5.45 19.38 3.26
C ALA A 220 -6.33 18.13 3.40
N ASP A 221 -5.68 16.96 3.35
CA ASP A 221 -6.32 15.64 3.52
C ASP A 221 -6.25 15.12 4.97
N GLY A 222 -5.63 15.89 5.88
CA GLY A 222 -5.50 15.54 7.29
C GLY A 222 -4.57 14.35 7.59
N VAL A 223 -3.70 13.97 6.64
CA VAL A 223 -2.78 12.82 6.78
C VAL A 223 -1.32 13.26 6.93
N PRO A 224 -0.49 12.47 7.63
CA PRO A 224 0.95 12.73 7.72
C PRO A 224 1.64 12.57 6.36
N ALA A 225 2.76 13.25 6.20
CA ALA A 225 3.70 13.00 5.11
C ALA A 225 4.75 11.98 5.54
N ILE A 226 5.05 11.03 4.64
CA ILE A 226 6.07 10.01 4.84
C ILE A 226 7.17 10.20 3.80
N THR A 227 8.42 10.06 4.25
CA THR A 227 9.54 9.80 3.36
C THR A 227 10.24 8.51 3.78
N LEU A 228 10.43 7.60 2.82
CA LEU A 228 11.17 6.36 3.01
C LEU A 228 12.50 6.46 2.28
N ILE A 229 13.59 6.20 2.99
CA ILE A 229 14.95 6.27 2.46
C ILE A 229 15.55 4.87 2.47
N VAL A 230 16.10 4.44 1.34
CA VAL A 230 16.81 3.17 1.19
C VAL A 230 18.30 3.44 1.10
N GLY A 231 19.09 2.89 2.03
CA GLY A 231 20.54 3.07 2.12
C GLY A 231 21.27 1.74 2.30
N ASP A 232 22.57 1.80 2.59
CA ASP A 232 23.38 0.58 2.83
C ASP A 232 23.01 -0.12 4.15
N ASP A 233 22.51 0.62 5.13
CA ASP A 233 22.05 0.14 6.43
C ASP A 233 20.56 -0.23 6.45
N GLY A 234 19.91 -0.29 5.28
CA GLY A 234 18.55 -0.81 5.11
C GLY A 234 17.53 0.26 4.74
N ILE A 235 16.47 0.39 5.53
CA ILE A 235 15.36 1.32 5.28
C ILE A 235 15.13 2.22 6.49
N GLY A 236 15.14 3.52 6.25
CA GLY A 236 14.73 4.55 7.21
C GLY A 236 13.39 5.14 6.81
N ILE A 237 12.52 5.36 7.79
CA ILE A 237 11.20 5.96 7.57
C ILE A 237 11.11 7.20 8.44
N ASN A 238 10.84 8.34 7.81
CA ASN A 238 10.64 9.61 8.48
C ASN A 238 9.22 10.11 8.21
N LEU A 239 8.64 10.74 9.21
CA LEU A 239 7.26 11.22 9.18
C LEU A 239 7.19 12.66 9.68
N ALA A 240 6.42 13.48 8.97
CA ALA A 240 6.08 14.82 9.39
C ALA A 240 4.57 15.04 9.36
N GLU A 241 4.07 15.61 10.44
CA GLU A 241 2.73 16.15 10.53
C GLU A 241 2.81 17.66 10.57
N TYR A 242 1.89 18.32 9.89
CA TYR A 242 1.62 19.72 10.16
C TYR A 242 0.63 19.80 11.33
N PRO A 243 0.94 20.53 12.41
CA PRO A 243 0.02 20.65 13.54
C PRO A 243 -1.31 21.23 13.05
N ARG A 244 -2.43 20.59 13.43
CA ARG A 244 -3.74 21.23 13.28
C ARG A 244 -3.70 22.53 14.09
N PRO A 245 -4.15 23.68 13.56
CA PRO A 245 -4.33 24.84 14.41
C PRO A 245 -5.22 24.41 15.58
N GLU A 246 -4.71 24.59 16.80
CA GLU A 246 -5.37 24.19 18.04
C GLU A 246 -6.82 24.72 18.05
N GLU A 247 -7.80 23.84 18.31
CA GLU A 247 -9.10 24.30 18.79
C GLU A 247 -8.85 25.10 20.08
N PRO A 248 -9.33 26.35 20.19
CA PRO A 248 -9.11 27.13 21.39
C PRO A 248 -9.77 26.44 22.58
N ALA A 249 -9.01 26.36 23.68
CA ALA A 249 -9.44 25.85 24.98
C ALA A 249 -10.66 26.59 25.54
#